data_AF-A0A3D3NT54-F1
#
_entry.id   AF-A0A3D3NT54-F1
#
_cell.length_a   1.000
_cell.length_b   1.000
_cell.length_c   1.000
_cell.angle_alpha   90.00
_cell.angle_beta   90.00
_cell.angle_gamma   90.00
#
_symmetry.space_group_name_H-M   'P 1'
#
loop_
_entity.id
_entity.type
_entity.pdbx_description
1 polymer ?
#
loop_
_entity_poly.entity_id
_entity_poly.type
_entity_poly.pdbx_seq_one_letter_code
_entity_poly.pdbx_strand_id
1 'polypeptide(L)'
;MSADTHAIFKVMRPFLLIPLLLSTTAPLRAAPEIISPQVKASVDKAVAWLLRQQHPSGYFSAEKTDKQPQRGDIPSHSAAMTALTLMGLASVGHLPGNPGSEGEAAARALKFIVDHVEPDENGYLGRTDRSRMYGHGIITL
;
A
#
# COMPACT_ATOMS: atom_id res chain seq x y z
N MET A 1 90.41 -34.23 -9.10
CA MET A 1 90.68 -32.85 -9.56
C MET A 1 89.91 -32.70 -10.86
N SER A 2 88.83 -31.93 -11.01
CA SER A 2 88.21 -30.87 -10.23
C SER A 2 86.71 -30.85 -10.59
N ALA A 3 85.88 -30.31 -9.70
CA ALA A 3 84.46 -30.09 -9.88
C ALA A 3 84.14 -29.01 -10.94
N ASP A 4 82.90 -29.00 -11.44
CA ASP A 4 81.96 -27.85 -11.35
C ASP A 4 80.79 -28.02 -12.35
N THR A 5 79.56 -28.28 -11.85
CA THR A 5 78.44 -27.33 -11.71
C THR A 5 77.80 -26.92 -13.04
N HIS A 6 76.51 -27.22 -13.25
CA HIS A 6 75.44 -26.20 -13.45
C HIS A 6 74.08 -26.90 -13.67
N ALA A 7 73.17 -26.59 -12.75
CA ALA A 7 71.79 -27.03 -12.72
C ALA A 7 70.99 -26.35 -13.84
N ILE A 8 70.10 -27.11 -14.51
CA ILE A 8 69.06 -26.55 -15.37
C ILE A 8 67.70 -26.92 -14.77
N PHE A 9 67.00 -25.88 -14.33
CA PHE A 9 65.74 -25.85 -13.62
C PHE A 9 64.65 -26.72 -14.28
N LYS A 10 64.15 -27.70 -13.54
CA LYS A 10 62.88 -28.38 -13.82
C LYS A 10 61.76 -27.49 -13.28
N VAL A 11 61.07 -26.76 -14.15
CA VAL A 11 59.94 -25.89 -13.76
C VAL A 11 58.79 -26.76 -13.28
N MET A 12 58.68 -26.89 -11.96
CA MET A 12 57.56 -27.53 -11.26
C MET A 12 56.38 -26.56 -11.27
N ARG A 13 55.36 -26.83 -12.09
CA ARG A 13 54.07 -26.12 -12.04
C ARG A 13 53.45 -26.33 -10.64
N PRO A 14 53.17 -25.27 -9.86
CA PRO A 14 52.43 -25.45 -8.62
C PRO A 14 50.96 -25.68 -8.99
N PHE A 15 50.44 -26.87 -8.70
CA PHE A 15 49.01 -27.12 -8.67
C PHE A 15 48.41 -26.26 -7.54
N LEU A 16 47.82 -25.13 -7.92
CA LEU A 16 47.01 -24.29 -7.04
C LEU A 16 45.65 -25.00 -6.84
N LEU A 17 45.55 -25.77 -5.75
CA LEU A 17 44.27 -26.30 -5.26
C LEU A 17 43.45 -25.13 -4.70
N ILE A 18 42.50 -24.64 -5.48
CA ILE A 18 41.47 -23.70 -5.02
C ILE A 18 40.44 -24.53 -4.23
N PRO A 19 40.25 -24.30 -2.92
CA PRO A 19 39.17 -24.97 -2.20
C PRO A 19 37.84 -24.38 -2.68
N LEU A 20 37.01 -25.21 -3.30
CA LEU A 20 35.63 -24.88 -3.63
C LEU A 20 34.85 -24.78 -2.31
N LEU A 21 34.73 -23.55 -1.78
CA LEU A 21 33.85 -23.22 -0.67
C LEU A 21 32.41 -23.54 -1.10
N LEU A 22 31.89 -24.72 -0.72
CA LEU A 22 30.47 -24.99 -0.72
C LEU A 22 29.83 -24.09 0.35
N SER A 23 29.37 -22.92 -0.06
CA SER A 23 28.46 -22.10 0.75
C SER A 23 27.16 -22.88 0.91
N THR A 24 26.98 -23.51 2.06
CA THR A 24 25.67 -24.01 2.48
C THR A 24 24.77 -22.79 2.66
N THR A 25 23.94 -22.50 1.66
CA THR A 25 22.82 -21.58 1.84
C THR A 25 21.86 -22.24 2.83
N ALA A 26 22.03 -21.95 4.11
CA ALA A 26 21.02 -22.26 5.10
C ALA A 26 19.71 -21.62 4.61
N PRO A 27 18.59 -22.37 4.52
CA PRO A 27 17.33 -21.78 4.14
C PRO A 27 17.03 -20.67 5.15
N LEU A 28 16.82 -19.45 4.64
CA LEU A 28 16.34 -18.35 5.46
C LEU A 28 15.07 -18.85 6.14
N ARG A 29 15.08 -18.98 7.47
CA ARG A 29 13.89 -19.39 8.22
C ARG A 29 12.82 -18.36 7.90
N ALA A 30 11.77 -18.79 7.18
CA ALA A 30 10.66 -17.92 6.84
C ALA A 30 10.17 -17.28 8.14
N ALA A 31 10.14 -15.95 8.16
CA ALA A 31 9.61 -15.23 9.32
C ALA A 31 8.21 -15.80 9.62
N PRO A 32 7.86 -16.01 10.90
CA PRO A 32 6.54 -16.51 11.25
C PRO A 32 5.49 -15.61 10.57
N GLU A 33 4.55 -16.23 9.86
CA GLU A 33 3.49 -15.50 9.17
C GLU A 33 2.65 -14.78 10.24
N ILE A 34 2.81 -13.46 10.34
CA ILE A 34 2.20 -12.63 11.39
C ILE A 34 0.68 -12.60 11.24
N ILE A 35 0.18 -12.78 10.00
CA ILE A 35 -1.23 -12.74 9.64
C ILE A 35 -1.63 -14.12 9.13
N SER A 36 -2.66 -14.73 9.71
CA SER A 36 -3.12 -16.03 9.23
C SER A 36 -3.70 -15.92 7.80
N PRO A 37 -3.58 -16.98 6.98
CA PRO A 37 -4.14 -16.98 5.62
C PRO A 37 -5.65 -16.69 5.58
N GLN A 38 -6.39 -17.10 6.62
CA GLN A 38 -7.83 -16.87 6.74
C GLN A 38 -8.15 -15.39 6.97
N VAL A 39 -7.34 -14.69 7.78
CA VAL A 39 -7.46 -13.24 7.99
C VAL A 39 -7.15 -12.51 6.69
N LYS A 40 -6.06 -12.87 6.00
CA LYS A 40 -5.73 -12.29 4.70
C LYS A 40 -6.87 -12.45 3.69
N ALA A 41 -7.39 -13.66 3.54
CA ALA A 41 -8.51 -13.92 2.61
C ALA A 41 -9.78 -13.12 2.97
N SER A 42 -10.01 -12.84 4.25
CA SER A 42 -11.15 -12.04 4.70
C SER A 42 -10.96 -10.57 4.36
N VAL A 43 -9.74 -10.03 4.59
CA VAL A 43 -9.36 -8.66 4.22
C VAL A 43 -9.46 -8.47 2.70
N ASP A 44 -8.89 -9.38 1.91
CA ASP A 44 -8.91 -9.30 0.45
C ASP A 44 -10.37 -9.26 -0.09
N LYS A 45 -11.26 -10.07 0.50
CA LYS A 45 -12.70 -10.04 0.16
C LYS A 45 -13.38 -8.73 0.54
N ALA A 46 -13.05 -8.16 1.70
CA ALA A 46 -13.59 -6.89 2.16
C ALA A 46 -13.14 -5.73 1.26
N VAL A 47 -11.85 -5.68 0.90
CA VAL A 47 -11.30 -4.70 -0.07
C VAL A 47 -12.04 -4.83 -1.39
N ALA A 48 -12.14 -6.04 -1.95
CA ALA A 48 -12.86 -6.25 -3.21
C ALA A 48 -14.33 -5.84 -3.14
N TRP A 49 -14.99 -6.02 -2.00
CA TRP A 49 -16.36 -5.53 -1.79
C TRP A 49 -16.43 -4.01 -1.75
N LEU A 50 -15.51 -3.36 -1.02
CA LEU A 50 -15.44 -1.89 -0.93
C LEU A 50 -15.26 -1.28 -2.31
N LEU A 51 -14.33 -1.77 -3.14
CA LEU A 51 -14.10 -1.22 -4.48
C LEU A 51 -15.38 -1.19 -5.33
N ARG A 52 -16.26 -2.19 -5.18
CA ARG A 52 -17.56 -2.25 -5.89
C ARG A 52 -18.60 -1.25 -5.37
N GLN A 53 -18.38 -0.67 -4.19
CA GLN A 53 -19.28 0.35 -3.61
C GLN A 53 -18.92 1.77 -4.06
N GLN A 54 -17.78 1.98 -4.72
CA GLN A 54 -17.36 3.32 -5.10
C GLN A 54 -18.27 3.88 -6.19
N HIS A 55 -18.79 5.07 -5.96
CA HIS A 55 -19.55 5.81 -6.98
C HIS A 55 -18.63 6.29 -8.12
N PRO A 56 -19.17 6.56 -9.32
CA PRO A 56 -18.39 7.09 -10.45
C PRO A 56 -17.61 8.37 -10.12
N SER A 57 -18.16 9.23 -9.27
CA SER A 57 -17.52 10.47 -8.82
C SER A 57 -16.44 10.26 -7.73
N GLY A 58 -16.14 9.00 -7.36
CA GLY A 58 -15.03 8.61 -6.49
C GLY A 58 -15.36 8.44 -5.01
N TYR A 59 -16.57 8.80 -4.56
CA TYR A 59 -16.97 8.70 -3.15
C TYR A 59 -17.63 7.37 -2.79
N PHE A 60 -17.80 7.16 -1.49
CA PHE A 60 -18.53 6.03 -0.90
C PHE A 60 -19.72 6.55 -0.07
N SER A 61 -20.89 5.92 -0.23
CA SER A 61 -22.07 6.22 0.59
C SER A 61 -23.00 5.01 0.66
N ALA A 62 -23.81 4.94 1.72
CA ALA A 62 -24.90 3.98 1.82
C ALA A 62 -26.11 4.38 0.94
N GLU A 63 -26.31 5.69 0.75
CA GLU A 63 -27.37 6.23 -0.08
C GLU A 63 -27.00 6.11 -1.56
N LYS A 64 -27.86 5.45 -2.34
CA LYS A 64 -27.75 5.42 -3.80
C LYS A 64 -28.40 6.67 -4.37
N THR A 65 -27.60 7.52 -4.99
CA THR A 65 -28.06 8.72 -5.68
C THR A 65 -27.32 8.89 -6.99
N ASP A 66 -28.03 9.30 -8.03
CA ASP A 66 -27.46 9.68 -9.33
C ASP A 66 -27.09 11.17 -9.39
N LYS A 67 -27.35 11.92 -8.30
CA LYS A 67 -26.98 13.33 -8.21
C LYS A 67 -25.47 13.45 -8.21
N GLN A 68 -24.95 14.26 -9.13
CA GLN A 68 -23.54 14.60 -9.13
C GLN A 68 -23.23 15.46 -7.90
N PRO A 69 -22.17 15.11 -7.14
CA PRO A 69 -21.75 15.89 -5.99
C PRO A 69 -21.30 17.29 -6.44
N GLN A 70 -21.64 18.29 -5.65
CA GLN A 70 -21.23 19.67 -5.88
C GLN A 70 -20.30 20.08 -4.73
N ARG A 71 -19.35 20.96 -5.03
CA ARG A 71 -18.46 21.47 -3.99
C ARG A 71 -19.28 22.21 -2.93
N GLY A 72 -19.08 21.85 -1.66
CA GLY A 72 -19.82 22.39 -0.52
C GLY A 72 -21.22 21.78 -0.30
N ASP A 73 -21.73 20.95 -1.22
CA ASP A 73 -23.00 20.22 -1.08
C ASP A 73 -22.91 18.83 -1.72
N ILE A 74 -22.64 17.83 -0.86
CA ILE A 74 -22.46 16.44 -1.27
C ILE A 74 -23.50 15.52 -0.59
N PRO A 75 -23.66 14.28 -1.08
CA PRO A 75 -24.58 13.34 -0.49
C PRO A 75 -24.31 13.14 1.01
N SER A 76 -25.38 12.83 1.74
CA SER A 76 -25.33 12.76 3.19
C SER A 76 -24.28 11.75 3.65
N HIS A 77 -23.42 12.14 4.60
CA HIS A 77 -22.38 11.30 5.21
C HIS A 77 -21.29 10.80 4.23
N SER A 78 -21.31 11.25 2.98
CA SER A 78 -20.43 10.73 1.94
C SER A 78 -18.95 11.07 2.17
N ALA A 79 -18.63 12.24 2.72
CA ALA A 79 -17.25 12.57 3.03
C ALA A 79 -16.73 11.71 4.19
N ALA A 80 -17.51 11.59 5.26
CA ALA A 80 -17.13 10.74 6.40
C ALA A 80 -16.94 9.26 5.97
N MET A 81 -17.88 8.71 5.21
CA MET A 81 -17.79 7.33 4.71
C MET A 81 -16.61 7.13 3.75
N THR A 82 -16.32 8.12 2.92
CA THR A 82 -15.18 8.08 2.00
C THR A 82 -13.86 8.13 2.75
N ALA A 83 -13.74 8.99 3.77
CA ALA A 83 -12.55 9.07 4.63
C ALA A 83 -12.31 7.77 5.41
N LEU A 84 -13.36 7.18 6.01
CA LEU A 84 -13.25 5.86 6.66
C LEU A 84 -12.81 4.76 5.69
N THR A 85 -13.36 4.77 4.48
CA THR A 85 -13.00 3.77 3.45
C THR A 85 -11.54 3.94 3.04
N LEU A 86 -11.10 5.18 2.83
CA LEU A 86 -9.71 5.50 2.50
C LEU A 86 -8.74 5.06 3.60
N MET A 87 -9.09 5.30 4.87
CA MET A 87 -8.32 4.82 6.01
C MET A 87 -8.24 3.28 6.05
N GLY A 88 -9.36 2.60 5.78
CA GLY A 88 -9.41 1.14 5.68
C GLY A 88 -8.46 0.60 4.59
N LEU A 89 -8.50 1.19 3.39
CA LEU A 89 -7.58 0.84 2.30
C LEU A 89 -6.11 1.12 2.67
N ALA A 90 -5.82 2.28 3.26
CA ALA A 90 -4.48 2.64 3.68
C ALA A 90 -3.92 1.70 4.76
N SER A 91 -4.77 1.26 5.70
CA SER A 91 -4.38 0.35 6.80
C SER A 91 -3.85 -1.00 6.32
N VAL A 92 -4.18 -1.41 5.09
CA VAL A 92 -3.71 -2.66 4.46
C VAL A 92 -2.72 -2.41 3.33
N GLY A 93 -2.23 -1.17 3.18
CA GLY A 93 -1.16 -0.81 2.24
C GLY A 93 -1.63 -0.31 0.87
N HIS A 94 -2.92 -0.07 0.65
CA HIS A 94 -3.43 0.51 -0.59
C HIS A 94 -3.49 2.03 -0.48
N LEU A 95 -2.46 2.70 -1.01
CA LEU A 95 -2.34 4.16 -0.96
C LEU A 95 -2.77 4.81 -2.29
N PRO A 96 -3.25 6.07 -2.25
CA PRO A 96 -3.48 6.87 -3.45
C PRO A 96 -2.26 6.89 -4.37
N GLY A 97 -2.44 6.52 -5.64
CA GLY A 97 -1.37 6.53 -6.65
C GLY A 97 -0.53 5.25 -6.71
N ASN A 98 -0.74 4.28 -5.81
CA ASN A 98 -0.22 2.93 -6.02
C ASN A 98 -0.81 2.34 -7.32
N PRO A 99 -0.05 1.52 -8.07
CA PRO A 99 -0.59 0.85 -9.24
C PRO A 99 -1.70 -0.13 -8.85
N GLY A 100 -2.66 -0.33 -9.75
CA GLY A 100 -3.77 -1.26 -9.57
C GLY A 100 -5.07 -0.60 -9.11
N SER A 101 -6.14 -1.39 -9.13
CA SER A 101 -7.52 -0.92 -8.89
C SER A 101 -7.71 -0.27 -7.53
N GLU A 102 -7.04 -0.77 -6.51
CA GLU A 102 -7.12 -0.33 -5.13
C GLU A 102 -6.49 1.06 -4.96
N GLY A 103 -5.30 1.28 -5.54
CA GLY A 103 -4.61 2.57 -5.49
C GLY A 103 -5.31 3.64 -6.33
N GLU A 104 -5.88 3.26 -7.47
CA GLU A 104 -6.74 4.14 -8.28
C GLU A 104 -8.03 4.52 -7.53
N ALA A 105 -8.68 3.56 -6.87
CA ALA A 105 -9.86 3.83 -6.06
C ALA A 105 -9.55 4.76 -4.88
N ALA A 106 -8.45 4.51 -4.17
CA ALA A 106 -7.96 5.38 -3.11
C ALA A 106 -7.67 6.81 -3.61
N ALA A 107 -7.06 6.94 -4.80
CA ALA A 107 -6.79 8.24 -5.41
C ALA A 107 -8.06 9.01 -5.75
N ARG A 108 -9.07 8.34 -6.33
CA ARG A 108 -10.38 8.97 -6.61
C ARG A 108 -11.12 9.37 -5.33
N ALA A 109 -11.04 8.55 -4.29
CA ALA A 109 -11.62 8.85 -2.98
C ALA A 109 -11.02 10.10 -2.34
N LEU A 110 -9.68 10.17 -2.32
CA LEU A 110 -8.97 11.35 -1.81
C LEU A 110 -9.30 12.59 -2.65
N LYS A 111 -9.32 12.46 -3.98
CA LYS A 111 -9.68 13.55 -4.89
C LYS A 111 -11.10 14.06 -4.62
N PHE A 112 -12.06 13.17 -4.41
CA PHE A 112 -13.42 13.56 -4.06
C PHE A 112 -13.45 14.44 -2.80
N ILE A 113 -12.75 14.03 -1.73
CA ILE A 113 -12.68 14.80 -0.49
C ILE A 113 -12.09 16.19 -0.75
N VAL A 114 -10.93 16.26 -1.40
CA VAL A 114 -10.22 17.54 -1.66
C VAL A 114 -11.04 18.49 -2.53
N ASP A 115 -11.71 17.96 -3.56
CA ASP A 115 -12.45 18.79 -4.52
C ASP A 115 -13.79 19.27 -3.97
N HIS A 116 -14.47 18.46 -3.15
CA HIS A 116 -15.88 18.70 -2.82
C HIS A 116 -16.13 19.07 -1.36
N VAL A 117 -15.27 18.67 -0.42
CA VAL A 117 -15.43 19.01 1.00
C VAL A 117 -14.93 20.43 1.22
N GLU A 118 -15.87 21.33 1.52
CA GLU A 118 -15.55 22.73 1.81
C GLU A 118 -15.56 22.96 3.33
N PRO A 119 -14.43 23.40 3.93
CA PRO A 119 -14.44 23.86 5.31
C PRO A 119 -15.29 25.12 5.43
N ASP A 120 -15.96 25.29 6.57
CA ASP A 120 -16.49 26.60 6.93
C ASP A 120 -15.41 27.56 7.43
N GLU A 121 -15.83 28.75 7.86
CA GLU A 121 -14.94 29.81 8.39
C GLU A 121 -14.09 29.38 9.59
N ASN A 122 -14.49 28.32 10.31
CA ASN A 122 -13.78 27.78 11.48
C ASN A 122 -12.99 26.50 11.13
N GLY A 123 -12.91 26.11 9.86
CA GLY A 123 -12.26 24.87 9.43
C GLY A 123 -13.12 23.61 9.65
N TYR A 124 -14.41 23.76 9.96
CA TYR A 124 -15.28 22.63 10.23
C TYR A 124 -15.77 21.99 8.92
N LEU A 125 -15.56 20.67 8.82
CA LEU A 125 -15.74 19.88 7.58
C LEU A 125 -17.09 19.17 7.51
N GLY A 126 -17.72 18.88 8.66
CA GLY A 126 -18.94 18.06 8.75
C GLY A 126 -20.23 18.77 8.32
N ARG A 127 -20.13 20.03 7.87
CA ARG A 127 -21.25 20.77 7.29
C ARG A 127 -21.55 20.29 5.87
N THR A 128 -20.51 20.03 5.07
CA THR A 128 -20.62 19.77 3.61
C THR A 128 -21.42 18.51 3.27
N ASP A 129 -21.29 17.44 4.05
CA ASP A 129 -22.07 16.20 3.88
C ASP A 129 -23.13 16.00 4.97
N ARG A 130 -23.42 17.03 5.79
CA ARG A 130 -24.37 16.97 6.90
C ARG A 130 -24.04 15.90 7.96
N SER A 131 -22.81 15.39 8.03
CA SER A 131 -22.37 14.38 9.01
C SER A 131 -22.22 14.90 10.43
N ARG A 132 -22.25 16.22 10.61
CA ARG A 132 -22.04 16.91 11.88
C ARG A 132 -20.61 16.69 12.42
N MET A 133 -20.38 16.97 13.71
CA MET A 133 -19.08 16.80 14.38
C MET A 133 -18.47 15.41 14.26
N TYR A 134 -19.30 14.36 14.14
CA TYR A 134 -18.79 13.00 14.00
C TYR A 134 -18.04 12.82 12.68
N GLY A 135 -18.61 13.26 11.56
CA GLY A 135 -17.91 13.17 10.29
C GLY A 135 -16.76 14.18 10.16
N HIS A 136 -16.82 15.35 10.82
CA HIS A 136 -15.63 16.21 10.92
C HIS A 136 -14.45 15.44 11.52
N GLY A 137 -14.66 14.81 12.69
CA GLY A 137 -13.60 14.02 13.35
C GLY A 137 -13.08 12.88 12.48
N ILE A 138 -13.96 12.22 11.73
CA ILE A 138 -13.56 11.15 10.79
C ILE A 138 -12.71 11.70 9.63
N ILE A 139 -13.13 12.81 9.01
CA ILE A 139 -12.47 13.35 7.81
C ILE A 139 -11.06 13.85 8.14
N THR A 140 -10.79 14.26 9.38
CA THR A 140 -9.48 14.76 9.82
C THR A 140 -8.44 13.68 10.14
N LEU A 141 -8.78 12.40 10.06
CA LEU A 141 -7.88 11.28 10.34
C LEU A 141 -7.23 10.73 9.06
#